data_AF-A0A9X8VHR5-F1
#
_entry.id   AF-A0A9X8VHR5-F1
#
_cell.length_a   1.000
_cell.length_b   1.000
_cell.length_c   1.000
_cell.angle_alpha   90.00
_cell.angle_beta   90.00
_cell.angle_gamma   90.00
#
_symmetry.space_group_name_H-M   'P 1'
#
loop_
_entity.id
_entity.type
_entity.pdbx_description
1 polymer ?
#
loop_
_entity_poly.entity_id
_entity_poly.type
_entity_poly.pdbx_seq_one_letter_code
_entity_poly.pdbx_strand_id
1 'polypeptide(L)'
;GEWLLDLPMLEQDYLAWSRQMTGLLQGERAEWAKPWLELCKACDPLAQADENRLAAIAQAYTDYLLRCKSEGLHFIQPGRFVLPGDMAGAPALQFFPWPDVAAIGESKLAQADKHTNIGMLRARFNYYCQSIVKNFYKEHFVRFDRQIV
;
A
#
# COMPACT_ATOMS: atom_id res chain seq x y z
N GLY A 1 6.32 16.49 -4.09
CA GLY A 1 7.18 15.79 -3.11
C GLY A 1 6.62 14.40 -2.81
N GLU A 2 5.43 14.34 -2.21
CA GLU A 2 4.85 13.08 -1.72
C GLU A 2 4.59 12.01 -2.80
N TRP A 3 4.43 12.38 -4.06
CA TRP A 3 4.27 11.42 -5.16
C TRP A 3 5.57 10.72 -5.58
N LEU A 4 6.74 11.25 -5.20
CA LEU A 4 8.02 10.55 -5.33
C LEU A 4 8.19 9.47 -4.27
N LEU A 5 7.41 9.51 -3.18
CA LEU A 5 7.49 8.53 -2.11
C LEU A 5 7.18 7.13 -2.61
N ASP A 6 6.40 6.99 -3.68
CA ASP A 6 5.97 5.69 -4.20
C ASP A 6 6.93 5.09 -5.24
N LEU A 7 7.95 5.84 -5.70
CA LEU A 7 8.91 5.32 -6.68
C LEU A 7 9.58 4.00 -6.25
N PRO A 8 10.02 3.83 -4.98
CA PRO A 8 10.59 2.57 -4.52
C PRO A 8 9.62 1.38 -4.64
N MET A 9 8.31 1.60 -4.68
CA MET A 9 7.33 0.52 -4.83
C MET A 9 7.40 -0.15 -6.22
N LEU A 10 7.99 0.51 -7.23
CA LEU A 10 8.19 -0.07 -8.57
C LEU A 10 9.20 -1.22 -8.58
N GLU A 11 10.10 -1.26 -7.60
CA GLU A 11 11.17 -2.25 -7.48
C GLU A 11 10.83 -3.39 -6.50
N GLN A 12 9.59 -3.40 -5.99
CA GLN A 12 9.15 -4.33 -4.95
C GLN A 12 7.96 -5.14 -5.42
N ASP A 13 7.93 -6.41 -5.02
CA ASP A 13 6.67 -7.14 -5.00
C ASP A 13 5.84 -6.74 -3.76
N TYR A 14 4.57 -7.13 -3.77
CA TYR A 14 3.61 -6.78 -2.72
C TYR A 14 4.03 -7.28 -1.33
N LEU A 15 4.67 -8.45 -1.21
CA LEU A 15 5.04 -9.01 0.09
C LEU A 15 6.33 -8.37 0.64
N ALA A 16 7.28 -8.04 -0.24
CA ALA A 16 8.45 -7.25 0.10
C ALA A 16 8.04 -5.85 0.62
N TRP A 17 7.14 -5.19 -0.10
CA TRP A 17 6.56 -3.92 0.35
C TRP A 17 5.81 -4.07 1.68
N SER A 18 5.03 -5.12 1.83
CA SER A 18 4.32 -5.40 3.09
C SER A 18 5.29 -5.50 4.26
N ARG A 19 6.39 -6.25 4.13
CA ARG A 19 7.43 -6.36 5.16
C ARG A 19 8.11 -5.04 5.47
N GLN A 20 8.41 -4.24 4.45
CA GLN A 20 9.02 -2.92 4.65
C GLN A 20 8.10 -2.04 5.51
N MET A 21 6.82 -1.96 5.15
CA MET A 21 5.86 -1.11 5.85
C MET A 21 5.58 -1.60 7.27
N THR A 22 5.58 -2.91 7.50
CA THR A 22 5.38 -3.48 8.85
C THR A 22 6.60 -3.34 9.73
N GLY A 23 7.81 -3.33 9.14
CA GLY A 23 9.05 -3.03 9.85
C GLY A 23 9.09 -1.63 10.48
N LEU A 24 8.24 -0.71 10.01
CA LEU A 24 8.09 0.64 10.57
C LEU A 24 7.19 0.71 11.81
N LEU A 25 6.48 -0.37 12.16
CA LEU A 25 5.52 -0.39 13.26
C LEU A 25 6.23 -0.46 14.62
N GLN A 26 6.86 0.64 15.00
CA GLN A 26 7.58 0.83 16.25
C GLN A 26 7.16 2.14 16.91
N GLY A 27 7.27 2.22 18.24
CA GLY A 27 6.87 3.40 19.00
C GLY A 27 5.42 3.80 18.72
N GLU A 28 5.17 5.09 18.51
CA GLU A 28 3.82 5.62 18.28
C GLU A 28 3.15 5.09 17.00
N ARG A 29 3.93 4.70 15.98
CA ARG A 29 3.36 4.10 14.76
C ARG A 29 2.61 2.80 15.08
N ALA A 30 3.13 1.99 16.01
CA ALA A 30 2.46 0.75 16.41
C ALA A 30 1.11 1.05 17.10
N GLU A 31 1.04 2.13 17.88
CA GLU A 31 -0.18 2.58 18.55
C GLU A 31 -1.23 3.08 17.55
N TRP A 32 -0.84 3.94 16.60
CA TRP A 32 -1.76 4.48 15.61
C TRP A 32 -2.23 3.45 14.59
N ALA A 33 -1.44 2.41 14.34
CA ALA A 33 -1.77 1.33 13.42
C ALA A 33 -2.80 0.33 13.98
N LYS A 34 -3.08 0.33 15.30
CA LYS A 34 -3.95 -0.66 15.97
C LYS A 34 -5.29 -0.89 15.26
N PRO A 35 -6.08 0.14 14.87
CA PRO A 35 -7.36 -0.10 14.20
C PRO A 35 -7.22 -0.90 12.91
N TRP A 36 -6.23 -0.59 12.09
CA TRP A 36 -5.92 -1.32 10.86
C TRP A 36 -5.46 -2.76 11.16
N LEU A 37 -4.58 -2.95 12.14
CA LEU A 37 -4.07 -4.27 12.53
C LEU A 37 -5.17 -5.19 13.07
N GLU A 38 -6.10 -4.69 13.88
CA GLU A 38 -7.22 -5.47 14.40
C GLU A 38 -8.17 -5.96 13.29
N LEU A 39 -8.43 -5.11 12.28
CA LEU A 39 -9.24 -5.52 11.13
C LEU A 39 -8.53 -6.59 10.29
N CYS A 40 -7.21 -6.49 10.14
CA CYS A 40 -6.38 -7.51 9.49
C CYS A 40 -6.44 -8.86 10.23
N LYS A 41 -6.34 -8.87 11.57
CA LYS A 41 -6.41 -10.11 12.38
C LYS A 41 -7.69 -10.90 12.16
N ALA A 42 -8.80 -10.19 11.98
CA ALA A 42 -10.09 -10.82 11.75
C ALA A 42 -10.27 -11.32 10.30
N CYS A 43 -9.38 -10.95 9.37
CA CYS A 43 -9.47 -11.23 7.95
C CYS A 43 -8.61 -12.45 7.60
N ASP A 44 -9.19 -13.47 6.96
CA ASP A 44 -8.41 -14.57 6.41
C ASP A 44 -7.84 -14.17 5.03
N PRO A 45 -6.51 -14.07 4.86
CA PRO A 45 -5.90 -13.67 3.59
C PRO A 45 -6.13 -14.68 2.47
N LEU A 46 -6.42 -15.95 2.79
CA LEU A 46 -6.58 -17.05 1.84
C LEU A 46 -8.05 -17.37 1.54
N ALA A 47 -8.98 -16.77 2.28
CA ALA A 47 -10.41 -16.85 1.96
C ALA A 47 -10.73 -16.10 0.66
N GLN A 48 -11.91 -16.38 0.10
CA GLN A 48 -12.45 -15.66 -1.06
C GLN A 48 -12.46 -14.15 -0.79
N ALA A 49 -12.11 -13.37 -1.80
CA ALA A 49 -11.99 -11.93 -1.71
C ALA A 49 -13.33 -11.30 -1.32
N ASP A 50 -13.29 -10.49 -0.27
CA ASP A 50 -14.41 -9.67 0.19
C ASP A 50 -14.06 -8.19 -0.03
N GLU A 51 -14.58 -7.63 -1.11
CA GLU A 51 -14.26 -6.26 -1.51
C GLU A 51 -14.65 -5.21 -0.46
N ASN A 52 -15.79 -5.40 0.22
CA ASN A 52 -16.26 -4.47 1.25
C ASN A 52 -15.33 -4.51 2.46
N ARG A 53 -14.91 -5.71 2.86
CA ARG A 53 -13.95 -5.88 3.94
C ARG A 53 -12.59 -5.29 3.60
N LEU A 54 -12.08 -5.54 2.39
CA LEU A 54 -10.80 -4.98 1.96
C LEU A 54 -10.86 -3.45 1.86
N ALA A 55 -11.98 -2.87 1.43
CA ALA A 55 -12.19 -1.43 1.42
C ALA A 55 -12.16 -0.83 2.84
N ALA A 56 -12.84 -1.47 3.80
CA ALA A 56 -12.82 -1.03 5.20
C ALA A 56 -11.41 -1.07 5.81
N ILE A 57 -10.65 -2.14 5.56
CA ILE A 57 -9.27 -2.26 6.04
C ILE A 57 -8.36 -1.22 5.37
N ALA A 58 -8.52 -0.99 4.07
CA ALA A 58 -7.75 0.02 3.34
C ALA A 58 -8.05 1.44 3.85
N GLN A 59 -9.29 1.73 4.23
CA GLN A 59 -9.63 3.00 4.88
C GLN A 59 -8.91 3.15 6.22
N ALA A 60 -8.91 2.13 7.08
CA ALA A 60 -8.20 2.17 8.35
C ALA A 60 -6.68 2.35 8.17
N TYR A 61 -6.09 1.75 7.12
CA TYR A 61 -4.69 1.98 6.77
C TYR A 61 -4.46 3.42 6.29
N THR A 62 -5.37 3.98 5.51
CA THR A 62 -5.33 5.38 5.05
C THR A 62 -5.38 6.35 6.23
N ASP A 63 -6.25 6.09 7.21
CA ASP A 63 -6.37 6.90 8.44
C ASP A 63 -5.07 6.87 9.25
N TYR A 64 -4.42 5.71 9.34
CA TYR A 64 -3.07 5.57 9.93
C TYR A 64 -2.03 6.41 9.17
N LEU A 65 -2.03 6.42 7.84
CA LEU A 65 -1.11 7.25 7.05
C LEU A 65 -1.36 8.75 7.24
N LEU A 66 -2.63 9.17 7.28
CA LEU A 66 -3.02 10.55 7.58
C LEU A 66 -2.56 10.98 8.97
N ARG A 67 -2.66 10.08 9.97
CA ARG A 67 -2.13 10.30 11.32
C ARG A 67 -0.61 10.43 11.32
N CYS A 68 0.09 9.55 10.62
CA CYS A 68 1.55 9.65 10.49
C CYS A 68 1.97 10.99 9.87
N LYS A 69 1.25 11.44 8.84
CA LYS A 69 1.50 12.71 8.17
C LYS A 69 1.26 13.91 9.09
N SER A 70 0.19 13.91 9.88
CA SER A 70 -0.10 15.02 10.80
C SER A 70 0.92 15.14 11.93
N GLU A 71 1.58 14.03 12.28
CA GLU A 71 2.68 13.97 13.24
C GLU A 71 4.06 14.22 12.59
N GLY A 72 4.09 14.68 11.33
CA GLY A 72 5.31 15.12 10.65
C GLY A 72 6.13 13.99 10.02
N LEU A 73 5.61 12.76 9.95
CA LEU A 73 6.34 11.65 9.34
C LEU A 73 6.31 11.75 7.81
N HIS A 74 7.49 11.71 7.20
CA HIS A 74 7.65 11.86 5.75
C HIS A 74 7.61 10.54 4.99
N PHE A 75 8.01 9.43 5.62
CA PHE A 75 7.97 8.11 5.00
C PHE A 75 6.60 7.44 5.24
N ILE A 76 5.68 7.71 4.32
CA ILE A 76 4.31 7.19 4.25
C ILE A 76 4.06 6.68 2.83
N GLN A 77 3.52 5.46 2.70
CA GLN A 77 3.21 4.86 1.41
C GLN A 77 1.91 4.05 1.51
N PRO A 78 1.05 4.07 0.48
CA PRO A 78 1.21 4.82 -0.77
C PRO A 78 0.85 6.30 -0.62
N GLY A 79 1.60 7.20 -1.25
CA GLY A 79 1.43 8.65 -1.14
C GLY A 79 0.07 9.15 -1.64
N ARG A 80 -0.52 8.51 -2.65
CA ARG A 80 -1.87 8.89 -3.13
C ARG A 80 -2.99 8.55 -2.18
N PHE A 81 -2.73 7.79 -1.11
CA PHE A 81 -3.78 7.51 -0.13
C PHE A 81 -4.07 8.75 0.71
N VAL A 82 -3.03 9.53 1.03
CA VAL A 82 -3.15 10.78 1.80
C VAL A 82 -3.42 12.00 0.91
N LEU A 83 -3.14 11.91 -0.39
CA LEU A 83 -3.43 12.94 -1.39
C LEU A 83 -3.98 12.30 -2.68
N PRO A 84 -5.24 11.85 -2.69
CA PRO A 84 -5.78 11.05 -3.80
C PRO A 84 -6.10 11.86 -5.06
N GLY A 85 -6.35 13.16 -4.95
CA GLY A 85 -6.83 13.98 -6.06
C GLY A 85 -8.07 13.34 -6.71
N ASP A 86 -8.05 13.22 -8.04
CA ASP A 86 -9.14 12.63 -8.82
C ASP A 86 -9.33 11.11 -8.61
N MET A 87 -8.44 10.45 -7.86
CA MET A 87 -8.53 9.02 -7.55
C MET A 87 -9.25 8.72 -6.24
N ALA A 88 -9.83 9.73 -5.58
CA ALA A 88 -10.56 9.53 -4.33
C ALA A 88 -11.68 8.50 -4.51
N GLY A 89 -11.68 7.46 -3.66
CA GLY A 89 -12.64 6.35 -3.74
C GLY A 89 -12.37 5.31 -4.83
N ALA A 90 -11.31 5.46 -5.64
CA ALA A 90 -10.97 4.49 -6.67
C ALA A 90 -10.59 3.13 -6.04
N PRO A 91 -11.04 1.99 -6.61
CA PRO A 91 -10.64 0.66 -6.13
C PRO A 91 -9.12 0.43 -6.14
N ALA A 92 -8.39 1.15 -7.00
CA ALA A 92 -6.93 1.13 -7.06
C ALA A 92 -6.26 1.68 -5.78
N LEU A 93 -6.98 2.43 -4.95
CA LEU A 93 -6.52 2.91 -3.63
C LEU A 93 -7.06 2.07 -2.48
N GLN A 94 -7.53 0.85 -2.75
CA GLN A 94 -8.09 -0.04 -1.72
C GLN A 94 -7.17 -1.26 -1.51
N PHE A 95 -5.92 -1.00 -1.13
CA PHE A 95 -4.97 -2.02 -0.70
C PHE A 95 -4.15 -1.54 0.49
N PHE A 96 -3.50 -2.47 1.18
CA PHE A 96 -2.72 -2.19 2.38
C PHE A 96 -1.62 -3.26 2.51
N PRO A 97 -0.52 -2.98 3.25
CA PRO A 97 0.50 -3.99 3.48
C PRO A 97 -0.09 -5.12 4.32
N TRP A 98 0.27 -6.38 4.08
CA TRP A 98 -0.19 -7.45 4.96
C TRP A 98 0.72 -7.55 6.20
N PRO A 99 0.18 -7.45 7.43
CA PRO A 99 1.03 -7.36 8.63
C PRO A 99 1.83 -8.62 8.95
N ASP A 100 1.24 -9.80 8.74
CA ASP A 100 1.73 -11.06 9.30
C ASP A 100 2.27 -12.03 8.24
N VAL A 101 3.09 -11.53 7.30
CA VAL A 101 3.64 -12.33 6.19
C VAL A 101 4.40 -13.58 6.68
N ALA A 102 5.22 -13.43 7.73
CA ALA A 102 6.04 -14.52 8.26
C ALA A 102 5.19 -15.59 8.98
N ALA A 103 4.13 -15.20 9.67
CA ALA A 103 3.30 -16.12 10.45
C ALA A 103 2.49 -17.08 9.56
N ILE A 104 2.03 -16.62 8.40
CA ILE A 104 1.26 -17.44 7.44
C ILE A 104 2.17 -18.22 6.49
N GLY A 105 3.36 -17.68 6.23
CA GLY A 105 4.34 -18.22 5.30
C GLY A 105 4.26 -17.51 3.94
N GLU A 106 5.38 -16.89 3.56
CA GLU A 106 5.50 -16.10 2.34
C GLU A 106 5.15 -16.90 1.07
N SER A 107 5.63 -18.14 0.96
CA SER A 107 5.33 -19.01 -0.19
C SER A 107 3.82 -19.23 -0.35
N LYS A 108 3.10 -19.42 0.77
CA LYS A 108 1.65 -19.63 0.77
C LYS A 108 0.90 -18.40 0.29
N LEU A 109 1.29 -17.22 0.77
CA LEU A 109 0.70 -15.95 0.34
C LEU A 109 1.05 -15.61 -1.12
N ALA A 110 2.30 -15.87 -1.53
CA ALA A 110 2.78 -15.63 -2.89
C ALA A 110 2.06 -16.52 -3.93
N GLN A 111 1.68 -17.74 -3.56
CA GLN A 111 0.98 -18.67 -4.44
C GLN A 111 -0.55 -18.60 -4.34
N ALA A 112 -1.09 -17.80 -3.42
CA ALA A 112 -2.53 -17.65 -3.26
C ALA A 112 -3.21 -17.18 -4.55
N ASP A 113 -4.37 -17.76 -4.85
CA ASP A 113 -5.15 -17.45 -6.04
C ASP A 113 -5.58 -15.97 -6.09
N LYS A 114 -5.74 -15.42 -7.28
CA LYS A 114 -6.11 -14.00 -7.49
C LYS A 114 -7.49 -13.63 -6.90
N HIS A 115 -8.36 -14.61 -6.67
CA HIS A 115 -9.69 -14.44 -6.08
C HIS A 115 -9.69 -14.53 -4.55
N THR A 116 -8.51 -14.66 -3.92
CA THR A 116 -8.36 -14.55 -2.46
C THR A 116 -8.17 -13.10 -2.03
N ASN A 117 -8.39 -12.81 -0.74
CA ASN A 117 -8.14 -11.47 -0.19
C ASN A 117 -6.71 -10.98 -0.48
N ILE A 118 -5.69 -11.81 -0.21
CA ILE A 118 -4.29 -11.45 -0.50
C ILE A 118 -4.02 -11.35 -2.00
N GLY A 119 -4.65 -12.20 -2.81
CA GLY A 119 -4.54 -12.16 -4.26
C GLY A 119 -5.07 -10.86 -4.86
N MET A 120 -6.20 -10.37 -4.34
CA MET A 120 -6.79 -9.09 -4.74
C MET A 120 -5.94 -7.89 -4.29
N LEU A 121 -5.41 -7.92 -3.06
CA LEU A 121 -4.49 -6.89 -2.57
C LEU A 121 -3.24 -6.79 -3.44
N ARG A 122 -2.64 -7.94 -3.78
CA ARG A 122 -1.48 -8.00 -4.68
C ARG A 122 -1.83 -7.46 -6.07
N ALA A 123 -3.00 -7.79 -6.61
CA ALA A 123 -3.43 -7.27 -7.91
C ALA A 123 -3.61 -5.75 -7.90
N ARG A 124 -4.21 -5.18 -6.85
CA ARG A 124 -4.40 -3.73 -6.68
C ARG A 124 -3.06 -3.00 -6.50
N PHE A 125 -2.15 -3.55 -5.69
CA PHE A 125 -0.78 -3.03 -5.55
C PHE A 125 -0.06 -3.00 -6.89
N ASN A 126 -0.08 -4.10 -7.65
CA ASN A 126 0.58 -4.18 -8.95
C ASN A 126 0.00 -3.17 -9.95
N TYR A 127 -1.33 -3.02 -9.98
CA TYR A 127 -1.98 -2.00 -10.79
C TYR A 127 -1.55 -0.59 -10.38
N TYR A 128 -1.51 -0.31 -9.08
CA TYR A 128 -1.06 0.97 -8.55
C TYR A 128 0.36 1.31 -9.01
N CYS A 129 1.30 0.38 -8.84
CA CYS A 129 2.67 0.55 -9.28
C CYS A 129 2.76 0.77 -10.81
N GLN A 130 2.16 -0.12 -11.61
CA GLN A 130 2.36 -0.12 -13.06
C GLN A 130 1.55 0.93 -13.82
N SER A 131 0.35 1.25 -13.35
CA SER A 131 -0.58 2.16 -14.06
C SER A 131 -0.62 3.56 -13.46
N ILE A 132 -0.26 3.71 -12.19
CA ILE A 132 -0.38 4.99 -11.49
C ILE A 132 1.00 5.59 -11.24
N VAL A 133 1.87 4.89 -10.50
CA VAL A 133 3.20 5.40 -10.13
C VAL A 133 4.08 5.55 -11.38
N LYS A 134 4.15 4.52 -12.21
CA LYS A 134 4.98 4.52 -13.43
C LYS A 134 4.53 5.57 -14.45
N ASN A 135 3.23 5.73 -14.66
CA ASN A 135 2.71 6.73 -15.60
C ASN A 135 2.96 8.15 -15.11
N PHE A 136 2.73 8.40 -13.81
CA PHE A 136 3.10 9.67 -13.19
C PHE A 136 4.59 10.00 -13.39
N TYR A 137 5.49 9.03 -13.15
CA TYR A 137 6.92 9.22 -13.40
C TYR A 137 7.21 9.56 -14.87
N LYS A 138 6.61 8.83 -15.81
CA LYS A 138 6.81 9.09 -17.24
C LYS A 138 6.34 10.47 -17.68
N GLU A 139 5.16 10.89 -17.25
CA GLU A 139 4.57 12.15 -17.66
C GLU A 139 5.29 13.37 -17.09
N HIS A 140 5.77 13.25 -15.84
CA HIS A 140 6.37 14.37 -15.13
C HIS A 140 7.90 14.41 -15.17
N PHE A 141 8.59 13.28 -15.35
CA PHE A 141 10.06 13.23 -15.20
C PHE A 141 10.84 12.83 -16.46
N VAL A 142 10.25 12.10 -17.41
CA VAL A 142 10.96 11.70 -18.65
C VAL A 142 11.23 12.90 -19.58
N ARG A 143 10.61 14.06 -19.31
CA ARG A 143 10.86 15.31 -20.08
C ARG A 143 12.03 16.16 -19.54
N PHE A 144 12.74 15.75 -18.49
CA PHE A 144 13.91 16.50 -17.99
C PHE A 144 15.22 16.17 -18.70
N ASP A 145 15.19 15.41 -19.79
CA ASP A 145 16.40 15.08 -20.56
C ASP A 145 16.78 16.15 -21.60
N ARG A 146 16.67 17.43 -21.23
CA ARG A 146 17.29 18.54 -21.96
C ARG A 146 17.90 19.55 -20.99
N GLN A 147 19.19 19.33 -20.77
CA GLN A 147 20.25 20.33 -20.67
C GLN A 147 20.38 21.11 -19.36
N ILE A 148 21.48 20.84 -18.65
CA ILE A 148 22.25 21.86 -17.95
C ILE A 148 23.67 21.82 -18.57
N VAL A 149 24.11 22.98 -19.07
CA VAL A 149 25.48 23.27 -19.54
C VAL A 149 26.40 23.45 -18.33
#